data_AF-S4RBT7-F1
#
_entry.id   AF-S4RBT7-F1
#
_cell.length_a   1.000
_cell.length_b   1.000
_cell.length_c   1.000
_cell.angle_alpha   90.00
_cell.angle_beta   90.00
_cell.angle_gamma   90.00
#
_symmetry.space_group_name_H-M   'P 1'
#
loop_
_entity.id
_entity.type
_entity.pdbx_description
1 polymer ?
#
loop_
_entity_poly.entity_id
_entity_poly.type
_entity_poly.pdbx_seq_one_letter_code
_entity_poly.pdbx_strand_id
1 'polypeptide(L)'
;RVKRAWVIPPISVGENLPQRSLPKFLVQIKSDKQANTTIIYSVKGVGVDLPPTGVFRIDKVSGNIYLEKPLDREERPQFRIKAYALDAAGKSVEEAVDLDIIVVDMNDNRPVFNSSVFVGHVKENSEPGALVMRVGALDADDPNTDNGDLRFSILDQSPEQPEASMFSIDPHTGDIRTVTVGLDRETSCALPPFTSAASRTALAPQ
;
A
#
# COMPACT_ATOMS: atom_id res chain seq x y z
N ARG A 1 36.29 24.08 -8.14
CA ARG A 1 35.92 22.64 -8.16
C ARG A 1 34.68 22.49 -7.29
N VAL A 2 33.50 22.36 -7.87
CA VAL A 2 32.24 22.24 -7.12
C VAL A 2 32.21 20.85 -6.48
N LYS A 3 32.11 20.76 -5.15
CA LYS A 3 31.87 19.50 -4.44
C LYS A 3 30.56 18.92 -5.02
N ARG A 4 30.61 17.73 -5.62
CA ARG A 4 29.36 16.98 -5.90
C ARG A 4 28.67 16.79 -4.54
N ALA A 5 27.45 17.30 -4.42
CA ALA A 5 26.66 17.12 -3.22
C ALA A 5 26.51 15.62 -2.97
N TRP A 6 26.74 15.19 -1.72
CA TRP A 6 26.47 13.83 -1.30
C TRP A 6 24.95 13.66 -1.24
N VAL A 7 24.36 13.14 -2.32
CA VAL A 7 22.95 12.76 -2.34
C VAL A 7 22.88 11.28 -2.00
N ILE A 8 22.34 10.95 -0.84
CA ILE A 8 22.07 9.56 -0.44
C ILE A 8 20.78 9.14 -1.16
N PRO A 9 20.77 8.03 -1.91
CA PRO A 9 19.56 7.57 -2.57
C PRO A 9 18.49 7.19 -1.53
N PRO A 10 17.19 7.23 -1.91
CA PRO A 10 16.13 6.80 -1.02
C PRO A 10 16.32 5.37 -0.53
N ILE A 11 16.00 5.13 0.73
CA ILE A 11 16.14 3.84 1.41
C ILE A 11 14.79 3.16 1.43
N SER A 12 14.64 2.06 0.70
CA SER A 12 13.39 1.31 0.67
C SER A 12 13.36 0.21 1.72
N VAL A 13 12.28 0.14 2.51
CA VAL A 13 12.10 -0.85 3.58
C VAL A 13 10.69 -1.41 3.54
N GLY A 14 10.54 -2.73 3.39
CA GLY A 14 9.23 -3.38 3.49
C GLY A 14 8.57 -3.17 4.85
N GLU A 15 7.25 -3.00 4.84
CA GLU A 15 6.45 -2.94 6.06
C GLU A 15 6.29 -4.29 6.75
N ASN A 16 5.66 -4.27 7.93
CA ASN A 16 5.25 -5.44 8.71
C ASN A 16 6.36 -6.47 8.95
N LEU A 17 7.61 -5.97 9.04
CA LEU A 17 8.77 -6.80 9.36
C LEU A 17 8.58 -7.50 10.71
N PRO A 18 8.85 -8.81 10.78
CA PRO A 18 8.64 -9.57 12.01
C PRO A 18 9.64 -9.11 13.09
N GLN A 19 9.23 -9.06 14.35
CA GLN A 19 10.10 -8.55 15.44
C GLN A 19 11.48 -9.22 15.50
N ARG A 20 11.58 -10.51 15.14
CA ARG A 20 12.85 -11.26 15.11
C ARG A 20 13.89 -10.72 14.11
N SER A 21 13.47 -9.92 13.11
CA SER A 21 14.36 -9.31 12.13
C SER A 21 14.82 -7.90 12.52
N LEU A 22 14.40 -7.42 13.71
CA LEU A 22 14.78 -6.14 14.27
C LEU A 22 15.84 -6.31 15.37
N PRO A 23 16.78 -5.36 15.53
CA PRO A 23 16.95 -4.15 14.73
C PRO A 23 17.51 -4.45 13.33
N LYS A 24 16.89 -3.88 12.28
CA LYS A 24 17.30 -4.08 10.88
C LYS A 24 18.27 -2.97 10.46
N PHE A 25 19.47 -3.33 10.02
CA PHE A 25 20.41 -2.37 9.44
C PHE A 25 19.85 -1.77 8.14
N LEU A 26 19.90 -0.45 8.01
CA LEU A 26 19.41 0.28 6.85
C LEU A 26 20.56 0.82 6.00
N VAL A 27 21.40 1.66 6.60
CA VAL A 27 22.48 2.36 5.91
C VAL A 27 23.56 2.75 6.92
N GLN A 28 24.78 2.96 6.43
CA GLN A 28 25.86 3.55 7.20
C GLN A 28 26.23 4.92 6.60
N ILE A 29 26.23 5.96 7.43
CA ILE A 29 26.75 7.27 7.07
C ILE A 29 28.20 7.42 7.54
N LYS A 30 29.03 8.10 6.76
CA LYS A 30 30.43 8.38 7.10
C LYS A 30 30.80 9.80 6.69
N SER A 31 31.59 10.48 7.51
CA SER A 31 32.23 11.76 7.16
C SER A 31 33.69 11.54 6.76
N ASP A 32 34.16 12.29 5.77
CA ASP A 32 35.56 12.29 5.34
C ASP A 32 36.51 12.89 6.41
N LYS A 33 35.96 13.64 7.38
CA LYS A 33 36.68 14.26 8.49
C LYS A 33 37.06 13.31 9.60
N GLN A 34 36.55 12.07 9.58
CA GLN A 34 36.84 11.05 10.58
C GLN A 34 38.32 10.66 10.67
N ALA A 35 39.12 10.98 9.63
CA ALA A 35 40.58 10.79 9.65
C ALA A 35 41.31 11.77 10.59
N ASN A 36 40.73 12.95 10.86
CA ASN A 36 41.41 14.04 11.57
C ASN A 36 40.78 14.34 12.95
N THR A 37 39.55 13.90 13.20
CA THR A 37 38.83 14.17 14.44
C THR A 37 37.86 13.04 14.76
N THR A 38 37.53 12.89 16.05
CA THR A 38 36.47 11.97 16.49
C THR A 38 35.12 12.54 16.08
N ILE A 39 34.38 11.76 15.30
CA ILE A 39 33.05 12.11 14.81
C ILE A 39 32.00 11.41 15.65
N ILE A 40 30.97 12.15 16.05
CA ILE A 40 29.79 11.65 16.72
C ILE A 40 28.60 11.84 15.78
N TYR A 41 28.01 10.73 15.35
CA TYR A 41 26.86 10.74 14.46
C TYR A 41 25.55 10.88 15.25
N SER A 42 24.59 11.61 14.70
CA SER A 42 23.23 11.71 15.25
C SER A 42 22.19 11.85 14.14
N VAL A 43 20.95 11.44 14.42
CA VAL A 43 19.80 11.65 13.54
C VAL A 43 18.70 12.40 14.28
N LYS A 44 17.88 13.15 13.55
CA LYS A 44 16.69 13.85 14.03
C LYS A 44 15.57 13.79 12.98
N GLY A 45 14.33 13.98 13.40
CA GLY A 45 13.14 13.96 12.56
C GLY A 45 12.07 13.00 13.09
N VAL A 46 11.02 12.87 12.28
CA VAL A 46 9.91 11.94 12.54
C VAL A 46 10.43 10.51 12.49
N GLY A 47 10.09 9.69 13.49
CA GLY A 47 10.67 8.35 13.63
C GLY A 47 11.85 8.31 14.59
N VAL A 48 12.42 9.45 14.98
CA VAL A 48 13.58 9.53 15.88
C VAL A 48 13.20 10.28 17.16
N ASP A 49 13.25 11.62 17.11
CA ASP A 49 12.99 12.54 18.22
C ASP A 49 11.61 13.21 18.10
N LEU A 50 10.96 13.13 16.93
CA LEU A 50 9.57 13.53 16.72
C LEU A 50 8.64 12.30 16.58
N PRO A 51 7.39 12.36 17.07
CA PRO A 51 6.44 11.26 17.01
C PRO A 51 6.15 10.76 15.59
N PRO A 52 6.05 9.44 15.36
CA PRO A 52 6.34 8.37 16.33
C PRO A 52 7.84 8.30 16.68
N THR A 53 8.19 8.20 17.97
CA THR A 53 9.60 8.23 18.42
C THR A 53 10.21 6.83 18.53
N GLY A 54 11.52 6.74 18.35
CA GLY A 54 12.29 5.50 18.52
C GLY A 54 11.98 4.42 17.46
N VAL A 55 11.56 4.83 16.26
CA VAL A 55 11.43 3.97 15.08
C VAL A 55 12.80 3.73 14.46
N PHE A 56 13.64 4.76 14.37
CA PHE A 56 15.01 4.68 13.88
C PHE A 56 16.02 5.03 14.97
N ARG A 57 17.15 4.32 14.95
CA ARG A 57 18.29 4.58 15.83
C ARG A 57 19.56 4.64 15.01
N ILE A 58 20.45 5.56 15.37
CA ILE A 58 21.82 5.59 14.85
C ILE A 58 22.81 5.18 15.94
N ASP A 59 23.81 4.40 15.56
CA ASP A 59 25.00 4.20 16.37
C ASP A 59 25.95 5.39 16.21
N LYS A 60 26.23 6.07 17.33
CA LYS A 60 26.95 7.36 17.33
C LYS A 60 28.40 7.25 16.86
N VAL A 61 29.00 6.06 16.87
CA VAL A 61 30.43 5.86 16.56
C VAL A 61 30.61 5.33 15.15
N SER A 62 29.85 4.30 14.79
CA SER A 62 29.92 3.65 13.48
C SER A 62 29.12 4.38 12.40
N GLY A 63 28.13 5.20 12.77
CA GLY A 63 27.22 5.84 11.82
C GLY A 63 26.19 4.88 11.21
N ASN A 64 26.05 3.67 11.77
CA ASN A 64 25.06 2.71 11.32
C ASN A 64 23.66 3.12 11.78
N ILE A 65 22.72 3.18 10.84
CA ILE A 65 21.30 3.47 11.09
C ILE A 65 20.53 2.15 11.04
N TYR A 66 19.66 1.97 12.03
CA TYR A 66 18.84 0.79 12.24
C TYR A 66 17.37 1.18 12.33
N LEU A 67 16.52 0.30 11.82
CA LEU A 67 15.09 0.27 12.11
C LEU A 67 14.87 -0.58 13.37
N GLU A 68 14.20 -0.02 14.37
CA GLU A 68 13.95 -0.63 15.68
C GLU A 68 12.52 -1.16 15.83
N LYS A 69 11.58 -0.66 15.03
CA LYS A 69 10.15 -1.02 15.08
C LYS A 69 9.64 -1.42 13.70
N PRO A 70 8.64 -2.31 13.62
CA PRO A 70 7.96 -2.55 12.34
C PRO A 70 7.34 -1.25 11.84
N LEU A 71 7.28 -1.12 10.52
CA LEU A 71 6.62 -0.01 9.83
C LEU A 71 5.29 -0.52 9.29
N ASP A 72 4.36 0.40 9.11
CA ASP A 72 3.06 0.22 8.49
C ASP A 72 2.95 1.33 7.44
N ARG A 73 2.77 0.97 6.17
CA ARG A 73 2.74 1.89 5.04
C ARG A 73 1.41 2.64 5.01
N GLU A 74 0.30 2.00 5.38
CA GLU A 74 -1.02 2.63 5.50
C GLU A 74 -1.03 3.71 6.59
N GLU A 75 -0.28 3.51 7.68
CA GLU A 75 -0.08 4.56 8.69
C GLU A 75 0.86 5.67 8.15
N ARG A 76 2.00 5.27 7.57
CA ARG A 76 3.00 6.23 7.08
C ARG A 76 3.88 5.64 5.96
N PRO A 77 3.71 6.09 4.70
CA PRO A 77 4.45 5.54 3.56
C PRO A 77 5.90 6.06 3.45
N GLN A 78 6.24 7.12 4.20
CA GLN A 78 7.50 7.83 4.06
C GLN A 78 7.96 8.44 5.38
N PHE A 79 9.26 8.33 5.66
CA PHE A 79 9.96 9.08 6.69
C PHE A 79 11.06 9.96 6.08
N ARG A 80 11.21 11.16 6.63
CA ARG A 80 12.32 12.06 6.33
C ARG A 80 13.07 12.38 7.60
N ILE A 81 14.30 11.88 7.70
CA ILE A 81 15.17 12.14 8.85
C ILE A 81 16.44 12.86 8.40
N LYS A 82 16.96 13.73 9.26
CA LYS A 82 18.22 14.45 9.05
C LYS A 82 19.34 13.80 9.83
N ALA A 83 20.43 13.48 9.14
CA ALA A 83 21.66 12.98 9.72
C ALA A 83 22.68 14.10 9.92
N TYR A 84 23.41 14.03 11.03
CA TYR A 84 24.44 14.99 11.43
C TYR A 84 25.73 14.27 11.80
N ALA A 85 26.86 14.85 11.39
CA ALA A 85 28.19 14.49 11.86
C ALA A 85 28.73 15.63 12.72
N LEU A 86 29.01 15.35 13.99
CA LEU A 86 29.44 16.33 14.99
C LEU A 86 30.87 16.02 15.45
N ASP A 87 31.64 17.05 15.83
CA ASP A 87 32.89 16.84 16.56
C ASP A 87 32.66 16.58 18.06
N ALA A 88 33.75 16.37 18.81
CA ALA A 88 33.70 16.18 20.26
C ALA A 88 33.14 17.39 21.04
N ALA A 89 33.13 18.59 20.45
CA ALA A 89 32.53 19.80 21.02
C ALA A 89 31.04 19.96 20.65
N GLY A 90 30.47 19.01 19.89
CA GLY A 90 29.08 19.03 19.46
C GLY A 90 28.81 19.96 18.26
N LYS A 91 29.84 20.45 17.58
CA LYS A 91 29.71 21.30 16.40
C LYS A 91 29.62 20.44 15.14
N SER A 92 28.70 20.77 14.24
CA SER A 92 28.59 20.12 12.94
C SER A 92 29.87 20.31 12.13
N VAL A 93 30.47 19.20 11.69
CA VAL A 93 31.66 19.20 10.82
C VAL A 93 31.34 19.00 9.36
N GLU A 94 30.13 18.54 9.06
CA GLU A 94 29.55 18.43 7.72
C GLU A 94 28.19 19.14 7.68
N GLU A 95 27.72 19.41 6.47
CA GLU A 95 26.32 19.76 6.26
C GLU A 95 25.41 18.59 6.63
N ALA A 96 24.23 18.88 7.18
CA ALA A 96 23.25 17.85 7.50
C ALA A 96 22.72 17.22 6.20
N VAL A 97 22.53 15.90 6.22
CA VAL A 97 22.06 15.15 5.05
C VAL A 97 20.64 14.65 5.30
N ASP A 98 19.76 14.85 4.32
CA ASP A 98 18.41 14.30 4.31
C ASP A 98 18.44 12.82 3.91
N LEU A 99 17.74 12.00 4.68
CA LEU A 99 17.52 10.58 4.41
C LEU A 99 16.02 10.37 4.18
N ASP A 100 15.66 10.10 2.94
CA ASP A 100 14.32 9.68 2.55
C ASP A 100 14.20 8.15 2.72
N ILE A 101 13.34 7.71 3.62
CA ILE A 101 13.04 6.29 3.86
C ILE A 101 11.64 6.02 3.33
N ILE A 102 11.54 5.15 2.32
CA ILE A 102 10.30 4.77 1.65
C ILE A 102 9.85 3.42 2.20
N VAL A 103 8.61 3.37 2.69
CA VAL A 103 8.00 2.12 3.14
C VAL A 103 7.43 1.40 1.93
N VAL A 104 7.89 0.18 1.70
CA VAL A 104 7.45 -0.65 0.56
C VAL A 104 6.22 -1.43 0.98
N ASP A 105 5.20 -1.31 0.15
CA ASP A 105 3.90 -1.95 0.28
C ASP A 105 3.98 -3.47 0.31
N MET A 106 3.34 -4.07 1.29
CA MET A 106 3.11 -5.51 1.40
C MET A 106 1.62 -5.81 1.36
N ASN A 107 1.29 -6.90 0.70
CA ASN A 107 -0.11 -7.29 0.54
C ASN A 107 -0.68 -7.86 1.85
N ASP A 108 -1.25 -7.02 2.69
CA ASP A 108 -1.82 -7.42 3.97
C ASP A 108 -3.21 -6.83 4.28
N ASN A 109 -3.70 -5.91 3.45
CA ASN A 109 -5.09 -5.45 3.52
C ASN A 109 -5.96 -6.17 2.49
N ARG A 110 -7.02 -6.85 2.95
CA ARG A 110 -7.98 -7.47 2.03
C ARG A 110 -8.95 -6.43 1.45
N PRO A 111 -9.45 -6.63 0.21
CA PRO A 111 -10.53 -5.81 -0.34
C PRO A 111 -11.77 -5.77 0.56
N VAL A 112 -12.34 -4.58 0.72
CA VAL A 112 -13.58 -4.35 1.49
C VAL A 112 -14.61 -3.65 0.62
N PHE A 113 -15.78 -4.26 0.43
CA PHE A 113 -16.90 -3.61 -0.26
C PHE A 113 -17.39 -2.38 0.51
N ASN A 114 -17.76 -1.33 -0.22
CA ASN A 114 -18.28 -0.09 0.38
C ASN A 114 -19.68 -0.24 1.00
N SER A 115 -20.39 -1.32 0.70
CA SER A 115 -21.69 -1.68 1.25
C SER A 115 -21.79 -3.19 1.43
N SER A 116 -22.52 -3.62 2.46
CA SER A 116 -22.86 -5.03 2.66
C SER A 116 -23.94 -5.52 1.69
N VAL A 117 -24.73 -4.58 1.13
CA VAL A 117 -25.82 -4.87 0.19
C VAL A 117 -25.83 -3.80 -0.90
N PHE A 118 -25.85 -4.24 -2.15
CA PHE A 118 -26.03 -3.37 -3.32
C PHE A 118 -27.41 -3.62 -3.91
N VAL A 119 -28.16 -2.55 -4.18
CA VAL A 119 -29.49 -2.63 -4.79
C VAL A 119 -29.43 -1.92 -6.15
N GLY A 120 -29.60 -2.69 -7.20
CA GLY A 120 -29.66 -2.21 -8.59
C GLY A 120 -31.06 -2.33 -9.15
N HIS A 121 -31.37 -1.49 -10.14
CA HIS A 121 -32.64 -1.52 -10.84
C HIS A 121 -32.39 -1.51 -12.34
N VAL A 122 -33.11 -2.36 -13.06
CA VAL A 122 -33.07 -2.46 -14.52
C VAL A 122 -34.48 -2.62 -15.05
N LYS A 123 -34.77 -2.08 -16.24
CA LYS A 123 -36.08 -2.25 -16.85
C LYS A 123 -36.23 -3.68 -17.35
N GLU A 124 -37.43 -4.24 -17.18
CA GLU A 124 -37.84 -5.45 -17.90
C GLU A 124 -37.65 -5.25 -19.41
N ASN A 125 -37.27 -6.31 -20.12
CA ASN A 125 -36.92 -6.26 -21.55
C ASN A 125 -35.72 -5.37 -21.93
N SER A 126 -34.84 -5.01 -20.97
CA SER A 126 -33.58 -4.35 -21.31
C SER A 126 -32.73 -5.23 -22.23
N GLU A 127 -32.13 -4.62 -23.25
CA GLU A 127 -31.20 -5.31 -24.14
C GLU A 127 -29.95 -5.79 -23.37
N PRO A 128 -29.26 -6.83 -23.86
CA PRO A 128 -27.96 -7.24 -23.33
C PRO A 128 -26.97 -6.07 -23.31
N GLY A 129 -26.22 -5.95 -22.23
CA GLY A 129 -25.24 -4.89 -21.99
C GLY A 129 -25.78 -3.67 -21.23
N ALA A 130 -27.08 -3.64 -20.90
CA ALA A 130 -27.67 -2.59 -20.08
C ALA A 130 -27.03 -2.56 -18.69
N LEU A 131 -26.60 -1.37 -18.26
CA LEU A 131 -26.02 -1.16 -16.93
C LEU A 131 -27.11 -1.26 -15.86
N VAL A 132 -26.92 -2.17 -14.90
CA VAL A 132 -27.82 -2.38 -13.76
C VAL A 132 -27.36 -1.55 -12.57
N MET A 133 -26.08 -1.69 -12.20
CA MET A 133 -25.44 -0.94 -11.12
C MET A 133 -23.92 -1.04 -11.23
N ARG A 134 -23.21 -0.25 -10.40
CA ARG A 134 -21.77 -0.39 -10.18
C ARG A 134 -21.54 -0.73 -8.71
N VAL A 135 -20.81 -1.81 -8.46
CA VAL A 135 -20.32 -2.14 -7.11
C VAL A 135 -18.95 -1.50 -6.88
N GLY A 136 -18.64 -1.20 -5.62
CA GLY A 136 -17.36 -0.61 -5.25
C GLY A 136 -16.72 -1.33 -4.07
N ALA A 137 -15.42 -1.56 -4.16
CA ALA A 137 -14.59 -2.04 -3.05
C ALA A 137 -13.35 -1.14 -2.92
N LEU A 138 -12.76 -1.15 -1.74
CA LEU A 138 -11.53 -0.45 -1.41
C LEU A 138 -10.51 -1.48 -0.91
N ASP A 139 -9.28 -1.35 -1.37
CA ASP A 139 -8.11 -2.00 -0.80
C ASP A 139 -7.20 -0.88 -0.27
N ALA A 140 -6.60 -1.08 0.90
CA ALA A 140 -5.74 -0.06 1.50
C ALA A 140 -4.29 -0.16 0.98
N ASP A 141 -3.90 -1.31 0.41
CA ASP A 141 -2.60 -1.53 -0.22
C ASP A 141 -2.35 -0.53 -1.38
N ASP A 142 -1.11 -0.38 -1.82
CA ASP A 142 -0.73 0.60 -2.85
C ASP A 142 -1.45 0.35 -4.20
N PRO A 143 -2.32 1.29 -4.67
CA PRO A 143 -3.09 1.13 -5.89
C PRO A 143 -2.25 1.17 -7.17
N ASN A 144 -0.97 1.54 -7.08
CA ASN A 144 -0.04 1.53 -8.21
C ASN A 144 0.69 0.19 -8.36
N THR A 145 0.40 -0.78 -7.50
CA THR A 145 0.97 -2.13 -7.51
C THR A 145 -0.13 -3.18 -7.65
N ASP A 146 0.25 -4.43 -7.93
CA ASP A 146 -0.69 -5.56 -7.98
C ASP A 146 -1.38 -5.82 -6.63
N ASN A 147 -0.82 -5.31 -5.51
CA ASN A 147 -1.43 -5.44 -4.20
C ASN A 147 -2.76 -4.67 -4.11
N GLY A 148 -2.84 -3.48 -4.73
CA GLY A 148 -4.06 -2.68 -4.81
C GLY A 148 -4.89 -2.89 -6.09
N ASP A 149 -4.49 -3.76 -7.02
CA ASP A 149 -5.25 -4.02 -8.26
C ASP A 149 -6.48 -4.91 -7.99
N LEU A 150 -7.62 -4.24 -7.79
CA LEU A 150 -8.90 -4.85 -7.49
C LEU A 150 -9.56 -5.51 -8.70
N ARG A 151 -10.06 -6.72 -8.49
CA ARG A 151 -10.83 -7.53 -9.45
C ARG A 151 -12.18 -7.94 -8.90
N PHE A 152 -13.24 -7.68 -9.66
CA PHE A 152 -14.59 -8.07 -9.29
C PHE A 152 -15.05 -9.34 -10.03
N SER A 153 -15.78 -10.20 -9.34
CA SER A 153 -16.43 -11.38 -9.92
C SER A 153 -17.79 -11.65 -9.26
N ILE A 154 -18.70 -12.29 -9.99
CA ILE A 154 -19.96 -12.78 -9.44
C ILE A 154 -19.74 -14.25 -9.05
N LEU A 155 -19.97 -14.59 -7.78
CA LEU A 155 -19.77 -15.95 -7.27
C LEU A 155 -20.97 -16.85 -7.55
N ASP A 156 -22.17 -16.29 -7.38
CA ASP A 156 -23.42 -17.03 -7.50
C ASP A 156 -24.55 -16.09 -7.93
N GLN A 157 -25.43 -16.59 -8.79
CA GLN A 157 -26.62 -15.91 -9.28
C GLN A 157 -27.83 -16.82 -9.08
N SER A 158 -28.73 -16.41 -8.20
CA SER A 158 -30.04 -17.03 -8.08
C SER A 158 -31.05 -16.31 -8.99
N PRO A 159 -32.00 -17.01 -9.64
CA PRO A 159 -32.11 -18.46 -9.68
C PRO A 159 -31.03 -19.03 -10.60
N GLU A 160 -30.50 -20.20 -10.24
CA GLU A 160 -29.55 -20.95 -11.05
C GLU A 160 -30.29 -21.45 -12.30
N GLN A 161 -30.41 -20.58 -13.31
CA GLN A 161 -31.09 -20.90 -14.56
C GLN A 161 -30.19 -21.80 -15.41
N PRO A 162 -30.74 -22.85 -16.06
CA PRO A 162 -29.93 -23.88 -16.72
C PRO A 162 -29.19 -23.42 -18.00
N GLU A 163 -29.37 -22.18 -18.48
CA GLU A 163 -28.98 -21.81 -19.86
C GLU A 163 -27.99 -20.63 -19.98
N ALA A 164 -27.90 -19.67 -19.04
CA ALA A 164 -26.89 -18.60 -19.08
C ALA A 164 -26.87 -17.74 -17.80
N SER A 165 -25.70 -17.21 -17.42
CA SER A 165 -25.58 -16.13 -16.42
C SER A 165 -26.46 -14.94 -16.82
N MET A 166 -27.37 -14.49 -15.95
CA MET A 166 -28.27 -13.36 -16.24
C MET A 166 -27.53 -12.02 -16.24
N PHE A 167 -26.49 -11.93 -15.42
CA PHE A 167 -25.65 -10.75 -15.25
C PHE A 167 -24.18 -11.06 -15.48
N SER A 168 -23.43 -10.07 -15.93
CA SER A 168 -21.97 -10.06 -15.93
C SER A 168 -21.48 -8.89 -15.10
N ILE A 169 -20.26 -9.00 -14.58
CA ILE A 169 -19.56 -7.91 -13.92
C ILE A 169 -18.28 -7.61 -14.69
N ASP A 170 -18.02 -6.33 -14.92
CA ASP A 170 -16.73 -5.89 -15.42
C ASP A 170 -15.69 -5.99 -14.30
N PRO A 171 -14.58 -6.73 -14.52
CA PRO A 171 -13.64 -7.07 -13.45
C PRO A 171 -12.85 -5.86 -12.94
N HIS A 172 -12.69 -4.77 -13.70
CA HIS A 172 -11.92 -3.60 -13.27
C HIS A 172 -12.81 -2.50 -12.70
N THR A 173 -14.01 -2.33 -13.24
CA THR A 173 -14.90 -1.21 -12.90
C THR A 173 -16.00 -1.59 -11.92
N GLY A 174 -16.30 -2.88 -11.77
CA GLY A 174 -17.44 -3.36 -10.98
C GLY A 174 -18.80 -3.04 -11.62
N ASP A 175 -18.84 -2.70 -12.91
CA ASP A 175 -20.09 -2.49 -13.66
C ASP A 175 -20.81 -3.82 -13.85
N ILE A 176 -22.04 -3.90 -13.33
CA ILE A 176 -22.90 -5.06 -13.50
C ILE A 176 -23.88 -4.80 -14.63
N ARG A 177 -23.88 -5.70 -15.61
CA ARG A 177 -24.63 -5.56 -16.86
C ARG A 177 -25.47 -6.79 -17.13
N THR A 178 -26.57 -6.61 -17.86
CA THR A 178 -27.41 -7.71 -18.34
C THR A 178 -26.68 -8.50 -19.43
N VAL A 179 -26.81 -9.83 -19.43
CA VAL A 179 -26.21 -10.72 -20.45
C VAL A 179 -27.28 -11.35 -21.32
N THR A 180 -28.38 -11.79 -20.70
CA THR A 180 -29.44 -12.54 -21.39
C THR A 180 -30.65 -11.65 -21.67
N VAL A 181 -31.30 -11.88 -22.81
CA VAL A 181 -32.56 -11.24 -23.20
C VAL A 181 -33.70 -11.89 -22.41
N GLY A 182 -34.72 -11.12 -22.02
CA GLY A 182 -35.95 -11.67 -21.43
C GLY A 182 -36.03 -11.58 -19.91
N LEU A 183 -35.47 -10.52 -19.31
CA LEU A 183 -35.83 -10.13 -17.95
C LEU A 183 -37.34 -9.84 -17.90
N ASP A 184 -38.11 -10.81 -17.43
CA ASP A 184 -39.56 -10.75 -17.31
C ASP A 184 -39.99 -10.70 -15.84
N ARG A 185 -40.66 -9.59 -15.49
CA ARG A 185 -41.15 -9.32 -14.15
C ARG A 185 -42.33 -10.21 -13.78
N GLU A 186 -43.10 -10.70 -14.76
CA GLU A 186 -44.26 -11.55 -14.54
C GLU A 186 -43.86 -12.97 -14.10
N THR A 187 -42.65 -13.40 -14.46
CA THR A 187 -42.03 -14.66 -14.01
C THR A 187 -41.16 -14.48 -12.76
N SER A 188 -40.61 -13.28 -12.50
CA SER A 188 -39.85 -12.96 -11.29
C SER A 188 -40.08 -11.51 -10.80
N CYS A 189 -40.87 -11.34 -9.74
CA CYS A 189 -41.25 -10.00 -9.22
C CYS A 189 -40.10 -9.28 -8.49
N ALA A 190 -39.04 -10.00 -8.14
CA ALA A 190 -37.75 -9.49 -7.69
C ALA A 190 -36.65 -10.42 -8.23
N LEU A 191 -35.64 -9.85 -8.88
CA LEU A 191 -34.44 -10.61 -9.23
C LEU A 191 -33.79 -11.08 -7.91
N PRO A 192 -33.43 -12.37 -7.77
CA PRO A 192 -32.88 -12.84 -6.51
C PRO A 192 -31.54 -12.17 -6.20
N PRO A 193 -31.17 -12.08 -4.92
CA PRO A 193 -29.87 -11.59 -4.53
C PRO A 193 -28.78 -12.45 -5.17
N PHE A 194 -27.72 -11.80 -5.64
CA PHE A 194 -26.50 -12.47 -6.09
C PHE A 194 -25.33 -12.01 -5.22
N THR A 195 -24.34 -12.88 -5.04
CA THR A 195 -23.17 -12.59 -4.22
C THR A 195 -22.00 -12.23 -5.12
N SER A 196 -21.42 -11.04 -4.92
CA SER A 196 -20.20 -10.61 -5.59
C SER A 196 -18.98 -10.79 -4.69
N ALA A 197 -17.85 -11.17 -5.28
CA ALA A 197 -16.55 -11.14 -4.64
C ALA A 197 -15.67 -10.04 -5.24
N ALA A 198 -14.85 -9.43 -4.38
CA ALA A 198 -13.73 -8.60 -4.78
C ALA A 198 -12.46 -9.34 -4.34
N SER A 199 -11.56 -9.57 -5.27
CA SER A 199 -10.27 -10.23 -5.07
C SER A 199 -9.19 -9.40 -5.73
N ARG A 200 -7.94 -9.53 -5.31
CA ARG A 200 -6.81 -8.96 -6.05
C ARG A 200 -6.49 -9.82 -7.27
N THR A 201 -5.78 -9.26 -8.25
CA THR A 201 -5.19 -10.06 -9.32
C THR A 201 -4.31 -11.15 -8.68
N ALA A 202 -4.59 -12.42 -8.99
CA ALA A 202 -3.76 -13.51 -8.51
C ALA A 202 -2.34 -13.29 -9.05
N LEU A 203 -1.37 -13.04 -8.15
CA LEU A 203 0.02 -13.30 -8.48
C LEU A 203 0.08 -14.74 -8.97
N ALA A 204 0.55 -14.94 -10.21
CA ALA A 204 0.92 -16.26 -10.67
C ALA A 204 1.82 -16.89 -9.60
N PRO A 205 1.63 -18.17 -9.22
CA PRO A 205 2.54 -18.80 -8.28
C PRO A 205 3.95 -18.72 -8.88
N GLN A 206 4.87 -18.10 -8.13
CA GLN A 206 6.31 -18.13 -8.40
C GLN A 206 6.81 -19.58 -8.37
#